data_AF-A0A4D6MAS9-F1
#
_entry.id   AF-A0A4D6MAS9-F1
#
_cell.length_a   1.000
_cell.length_b   1.000
_cell.length_c   1.000
_cell.angle_alpha   90.00
_cell.angle_beta   90.00
_cell.angle_gamma   90.00
#
_symmetry.space_group_name_H-M   'P 1'
#
loop_
_entity.id
_entity.type
_entity.pdbx_description
1 polymer ?
#
loop_
_entity_poly.entity_id
_entity_poly.type
_entity_poly.pdbx_seq_one_letter_code
_entity_poly.pdbx_strand_id
1 'polypeptide(L)'
;MIKKVNKNLISLKNDGKKRAIEWVEVPKKPRSMQHPQLLRSSEFPDGKFPAGGKSDIEGIFPPPYYEWFQFEKDFTVYFNLDECISYLCEYITANGPFHGFLGFSQGATLCALLLGYQAQGKVLKEHPPINFFISISGSKFRDPSICDVAYKDPIKAKSVHFIGDKDWLKVPGEDLASAFDKPLILRHPQGHTVPRLDEVTTNQLRNWINEEVLCQQKVGVSVIDNGKDHEKEVSSTNPNKGENGV
;
A
#
# COMPACT_ATOMS: atom_id res chain seq x y z
N MET A 1 -7.58 -24.09 -21.80
CA MET A 1 -7.74 -22.81 -22.53
C MET A 1 -7.73 -21.66 -21.54
N ILE A 2 -6.55 -21.12 -21.23
CA ILE A 2 -6.38 -19.98 -20.33
C ILE A 2 -6.67 -18.71 -21.13
N LYS A 3 -7.82 -18.08 -20.87
CA LYS A 3 -8.24 -16.85 -21.57
C LYS A 3 -7.48 -15.65 -21.00
N LYS A 4 -6.58 -15.10 -21.84
CA LYS A 4 -6.08 -13.71 -21.88
C LYS A 4 -5.90 -13.03 -20.51
N VAL A 5 -4.69 -13.12 -19.95
CA VAL A 5 -4.15 -12.10 -19.04
C VAL A 5 -4.24 -10.75 -19.75
N ASN A 6 -4.90 -9.78 -19.10
CA ASN A 6 -5.25 -8.50 -19.72
C ASN A 6 -4.03 -7.58 -19.76
N LYS A 7 -3.64 -7.14 -20.96
CA LYS A 7 -2.58 -6.16 -21.22
C LYS A 7 -2.80 -4.79 -20.55
N ASN A 8 -3.97 -4.53 -19.96
CA ASN A 8 -4.35 -3.20 -19.47
C ASN A 8 -4.20 -2.98 -17.95
N LEU A 9 -3.99 -4.02 -17.14
CA LEU A 9 -3.55 -3.83 -15.73
C LEU A 9 -2.03 -3.92 -15.60
N ILE A 10 -1.39 -4.58 -16.56
CA ILE A 10 0.05 -4.56 -16.76
C ILE A 10 0.35 -3.36 -17.67
N SER A 11 0.24 -2.14 -17.13
CA SER A 11 0.90 -0.99 -17.75
C SER A 11 2.40 -1.12 -17.51
N LEU A 12 3.01 -2.15 -18.11
CA LEU A 12 4.44 -2.15 -18.40
C LEU A 12 4.65 -0.95 -19.30
N LYS A 13 5.10 0.16 -18.73
CA LYS A 13 5.74 1.20 -19.52
C LYS A 13 6.80 0.50 -20.35
N ASN A 14 6.56 0.46 -21.65
CA ASN A 14 7.38 -0.23 -22.63
C ASN A 14 8.63 0.63 -22.91
N ASP A 15 9.35 1.00 -21.85
CA ASP A 15 10.50 1.93 -21.87
C ASP A 15 11.83 1.16 -21.83
N GLY A 16 11.81 -0.14 -22.16
CA GLY A 16 13.02 -0.99 -22.18
C GLY A 16 13.56 -1.39 -20.80
N LYS A 17 12.77 -1.20 -19.72
CA LYS A 17 13.12 -1.66 -18.37
C LYS A 17 12.65 -3.10 -18.11
N LYS A 18 13.35 -3.78 -17.20
CA LYS A 18 13.24 -5.21 -16.89
C LYS A 18 11.80 -5.56 -16.50
N ARG A 19 11.37 -6.81 -16.69
CA ARG A 19 9.97 -7.20 -16.45
C ARG A 19 9.92 -8.15 -15.27
N ALA A 20 9.53 -7.64 -14.10
CA ALA A 20 9.19 -8.50 -12.98
C ALA A 20 7.83 -9.18 -13.27
N ILE A 21 7.79 -10.51 -13.15
CA ILE A 21 6.57 -11.33 -13.36
C ILE A 21 5.54 -11.03 -12.26
N GLU A 22 6.04 -10.67 -11.08
CA GLU A 22 5.32 -10.28 -9.87
C GLU A 22 5.85 -8.91 -9.49
N TRP A 23 4.99 -7.90 -9.32
CA TRP A 23 5.45 -6.52 -9.15
C TRP A 23 5.13 -5.98 -7.77
N VAL A 24 5.97 -5.03 -7.38
CA VAL A 24 5.71 -4.08 -6.30
C VAL A 24 5.43 -2.75 -6.97
N GLU A 25 4.30 -2.14 -6.65
CA GLU A 25 3.98 -0.78 -7.01
C GLU A 25 4.00 0.07 -5.75
N VAL A 26 4.66 1.23 -5.83
CA VAL A 26 4.86 2.12 -4.69
C VAL A 26 4.29 3.51 -5.01
N PRO A 27 3.09 3.85 -4.51
CA PRO A 27 2.48 5.16 -4.74
C PRO A 27 3.20 6.27 -3.95
N LYS A 28 3.63 7.34 -4.64
CA LYS A 28 4.21 8.53 -3.99
C LYS A 28 3.14 9.43 -3.36
N LYS A 29 3.56 10.23 -2.37
CA LYS A 29 2.72 11.28 -1.77
C LYS A 29 2.39 12.39 -2.80
N PRO A 30 1.13 12.81 -2.97
CA PRO A 30 0.79 13.93 -3.85
C PRO A 30 1.42 15.23 -3.38
N ARG A 31 1.93 16.07 -4.31
CA ARG A 31 2.48 17.40 -3.99
C ARG A 31 1.39 18.44 -3.63
N SER A 32 0.12 18.23 -3.99
CA SER A 32 -1.00 19.07 -3.57
C SER A 32 -2.33 18.30 -3.52
N MET A 33 -3.22 18.72 -2.61
CA MET A 33 -4.50 18.09 -2.29
C MET A 33 -5.62 18.30 -3.35
N GLN A 34 -5.32 18.90 -4.50
CA GLN A 34 -6.35 19.36 -5.44
C GLN A 34 -6.74 18.36 -6.54
N HIS A 35 -6.27 17.11 -6.48
CA HIS A 35 -6.72 16.07 -7.42
C HIS A 35 -6.81 14.66 -6.78
N PRO A 36 -7.96 13.95 -6.85
CA PRO A 36 -8.17 12.64 -6.21
C PRO A 36 -7.39 11.45 -6.80
N GLN A 37 -6.34 11.66 -7.58
CA GLN A 37 -5.67 10.58 -8.31
C GLN A 37 -4.38 10.17 -7.60
N LEU A 38 -4.53 9.39 -6.51
CA LEU A 38 -3.45 8.87 -5.66
C LEU A 38 -2.41 8.02 -6.43
N LEU A 39 -2.73 7.58 -7.64
CA LEU A 39 -1.90 6.71 -8.50
C LEU A 39 -1.18 7.45 -9.65
N ARG A 40 -1.22 8.79 -9.71
CA ARG A 40 -0.56 9.53 -10.81
C ARG A 40 0.97 9.48 -10.77
N SER A 41 1.57 9.13 -9.64
CA SER A 41 3.01 8.96 -9.48
C SER A 41 3.30 7.71 -8.67
N SER A 42 3.12 6.54 -9.30
CA SER A 42 3.58 5.27 -8.78
C SER A 42 4.93 4.91 -9.38
N GLU A 43 5.79 4.29 -8.57
CA GLU A 43 7.01 3.64 -9.06
C GLU A 43 6.86 2.13 -9.06
N PHE A 44 7.54 1.50 -10.01
CA PHE A 44 7.52 0.06 -10.23
C PHE A 44 8.96 -0.43 -10.21
N PRO A 45 9.55 -0.68 -9.02
CA PRO A 45 10.83 -1.35 -8.95
C PRO A 45 10.73 -2.74 -9.59
N ASP A 46 11.78 -3.12 -10.31
CA ASP A 46 11.89 -4.44 -10.92
C ASP A 46 12.67 -5.41 -10.02
N GLY A 47 12.28 -6.68 -10.04
CA GLY A 47 13.06 -7.78 -9.47
C GLY A 47 14.46 -7.86 -10.09
N LYS A 48 15.45 -8.24 -9.28
CA LYS A 48 16.87 -8.24 -9.68
C LYS A 48 17.36 -9.59 -10.17
N PHE A 49 16.73 -10.68 -9.74
CA PHE A 49 17.28 -12.02 -9.92
C PHE A 49 16.67 -12.70 -11.13
N PRO A 50 17.47 -13.37 -11.99
CA PRO A 50 16.93 -14.18 -13.07
C PRO A 50 15.97 -15.25 -12.54
N ALA A 51 14.84 -15.42 -13.21
CA ALA A 51 13.87 -16.45 -12.84
C ALA A 51 14.50 -17.86 -12.91
N GLY A 52 14.34 -18.65 -11.84
CA GLY A 52 15.00 -19.96 -11.69
C GLY A 52 14.30 -21.11 -12.43
N GLY A 53 13.15 -20.86 -13.06
CA GLY A 53 12.33 -21.88 -13.69
C GLY A 53 11.42 -21.35 -14.78
N LYS A 54 10.49 -22.19 -15.23
CA LYS A 54 9.49 -21.79 -16.22
C LYS A 54 8.57 -20.74 -15.63
N SER A 55 8.36 -19.66 -16.37
CA SER A 55 7.42 -18.61 -15.98
C SER A 55 6.04 -18.85 -16.57
N ASP A 56 4.99 -18.63 -15.78
CA ASP A 56 3.59 -18.68 -16.25
C ASP A 56 3.27 -17.62 -17.33
N ILE A 57 4.17 -16.65 -17.55
CA ILE A 57 4.07 -15.65 -18.61
C ILE A 57 4.88 -16.01 -19.87
N GLU A 58 5.54 -17.17 -19.89
CA GLU A 58 6.19 -17.69 -21.10
C GLU A 58 5.19 -17.79 -22.24
N GLY A 59 5.52 -17.19 -23.39
CA GLY A 59 4.63 -17.11 -24.56
C GLY A 59 3.64 -15.93 -24.55
N ILE A 60 3.54 -15.17 -23.45
CA ILE A 60 2.80 -13.90 -23.40
C ILE A 60 3.77 -12.72 -23.57
N PHE A 61 4.94 -12.80 -22.93
CA PHE A 61 5.99 -11.78 -23.02
C PHE A 61 7.34 -12.41 -23.37
N PRO A 62 8.21 -11.74 -24.15
CA PRO A 62 9.57 -12.22 -24.40
C PRO A 62 10.44 -12.16 -23.12
N PRO A 63 11.41 -13.09 -22.96
CA PRO A 63 12.42 -13.06 -21.91
C PRO A 63 13.39 -11.86 -22.06
N PRO A 64 14.26 -11.55 -21.07
CA PRO A 64 14.48 -12.26 -19.80
C PRO A 64 13.44 -11.95 -18.73
N TYR A 65 13.18 -12.92 -17.85
CA TYR A 65 12.29 -12.78 -16.70
C TYR A 65 13.05 -12.68 -15.39
N TYR A 66 12.47 -11.96 -14.43
CA TYR A 66 13.06 -11.72 -13.13
C TYR A 66 12.08 -11.98 -11.99
N GLU A 67 12.64 -12.40 -10.87
CA GLU A 67 11.98 -12.67 -9.59
C GLU A 67 12.57 -11.76 -8.49
N TRP A 68 11.82 -11.56 -7.41
CA TRP A 68 12.32 -10.82 -6.25
C TRP A 68 13.28 -11.66 -5.43
N PHE A 69 13.00 -12.95 -5.28
CA PHE A 69 13.84 -13.94 -4.60
C PHE A 69 13.44 -15.34 -5.09
N GLN A 70 14.33 -16.31 -4.98
CA GLN A 70 13.99 -17.71 -5.28
C GLN A 70 13.61 -18.45 -4.00
N PHE A 71 12.89 -19.56 -4.12
CA PHE A 71 12.46 -20.36 -2.99
C PHE A 71 12.39 -21.84 -3.35
N GLU A 72 12.51 -22.70 -2.34
CA GLU A 72 12.24 -24.14 -2.50
C GLU A 72 10.73 -24.42 -2.58
N LYS A 73 10.35 -25.57 -3.16
CA LYS A 73 8.95 -25.90 -3.49
C LYS A 73 7.98 -25.87 -2.31
N ASP A 74 8.47 -26.06 -1.09
CA ASP A 74 7.67 -26.03 0.14
C ASP A 74 7.56 -24.63 0.77
N PHE A 75 8.21 -23.63 0.17
CA PHE A 75 8.27 -22.25 0.61
C PHE A 75 8.87 -22.08 2.01
N THR A 76 9.81 -22.93 2.43
CA THR A 76 10.47 -22.83 3.74
C THR A 76 11.88 -22.25 3.66
N VAL A 77 12.53 -22.36 2.50
CA VAL A 77 13.87 -21.83 2.24
C VAL A 77 13.79 -20.79 1.13
N TYR A 78 14.44 -19.64 1.36
CA TYR A 78 14.45 -18.49 0.46
C TYR A 78 15.89 -18.10 0.10
N PHE A 79 16.17 -17.96 -1.19
CA PHE A 79 17.48 -17.57 -1.72
C PHE A 79 17.42 -16.13 -2.20
N ASN A 80 18.51 -15.37 -1.96
CA ASN A 80 18.65 -13.95 -2.32
C ASN A 80 17.63 -13.00 -1.67
N LEU A 81 16.91 -13.46 -0.63
CA LEU A 81 15.90 -12.65 0.06
C LEU A 81 16.49 -11.44 0.77
N ASP A 82 17.60 -11.59 1.50
CA ASP A 82 18.25 -10.48 2.21
C ASP A 82 18.77 -9.40 1.26
N GLU A 83 19.35 -9.82 0.12
CA GLU A 83 19.80 -8.92 -0.94
C GLU A 83 18.61 -8.18 -1.58
N CYS A 84 17.48 -8.88 -1.76
CA CYS A 84 16.24 -8.29 -2.24
C CYS A 84 15.68 -7.24 -1.29
N ILE A 85 15.61 -7.56 0.01
CA ILE A 85 15.15 -6.65 1.06
C ILE A 85 16.04 -5.41 1.09
N SER A 86 17.36 -5.59 1.05
CA SER A 86 18.32 -4.49 1.06
C SER A 86 18.13 -3.57 -0.15
N TYR A 87 17.99 -4.15 -1.35
CA TYR A 87 17.70 -3.40 -2.57
C TYR A 87 16.41 -2.60 -2.48
N LEU A 88 15.30 -3.21 -2.03
CA LEU A 88 14.04 -2.48 -1.92
C LEU A 88 14.11 -1.38 -0.87
N CYS A 89 14.81 -1.61 0.24
CA CYS A 89 15.01 -0.57 1.25
C CYS A 89 15.78 0.63 0.67
N GLU A 90 16.88 0.39 -0.02
CA GLU A 90 17.64 1.44 -0.73
C GLU A 90 16.77 2.17 -1.75
N TYR A 91 16.00 1.43 -2.55
CA TYR A 91 15.11 2.00 -3.56
C TYR A 91 14.04 2.90 -2.92
N ILE A 92 13.38 2.41 -1.86
CA ILE A 92 12.31 3.11 -1.14
C ILE A 92 12.86 4.39 -0.51
N THR A 93 14.04 4.32 0.13
CA THR A 93 14.70 5.48 0.73
C THR A 93 15.13 6.49 -0.32
N ALA A 94 15.68 6.05 -1.45
CA ALA A 94 16.19 6.95 -2.50
C ALA A 94 15.08 7.64 -3.31
N ASN A 95 13.94 6.97 -3.53
CA ASN A 95 12.89 7.46 -4.44
C ASN A 95 11.60 7.92 -3.73
N GLY A 96 11.52 7.70 -2.43
CA GLY A 96 10.41 8.09 -1.57
C GLY A 96 10.34 9.59 -1.25
N PRO A 97 9.53 10.00 -0.27
CA PRO A 97 8.71 9.14 0.57
C PRO A 97 7.50 8.58 -0.17
N PHE A 98 7.23 7.32 0.11
CA PHE A 98 6.12 6.54 -0.41
C PHE A 98 5.00 6.45 0.62
N HIS A 99 3.75 6.39 0.15
CA HIS A 99 2.59 6.43 1.03
C HIS A 99 1.99 5.05 1.28
N GLY A 100 2.20 4.12 0.36
CA GLY A 100 1.65 2.78 0.43
C GLY A 100 2.47 1.79 -0.38
N PHE A 101 2.08 0.53 -0.28
CA PHE A 101 2.52 -0.54 -1.16
C PHE A 101 1.34 -1.17 -1.87
N LEU A 102 1.56 -1.61 -3.10
CA LEU A 102 0.69 -2.54 -3.80
C LEU A 102 1.58 -3.68 -4.30
N GLY A 103 1.18 -4.92 -4.06
CA GLY A 103 1.95 -6.07 -4.49
C GLY A 103 1.06 -7.16 -5.08
N PHE A 104 1.62 -7.92 -6.01
CA PHE A 104 1.01 -9.15 -6.53
C PHE A 104 1.90 -10.36 -6.20
N SER A 105 1.29 -11.44 -5.71
CA SER A 105 1.96 -12.73 -5.41
C SER A 105 3.22 -12.57 -4.54
N GLN A 106 4.41 -12.88 -5.05
CA GLN A 106 5.67 -12.68 -4.32
C GLN A 106 5.90 -11.22 -3.93
N GLY A 107 5.51 -10.26 -4.79
CA GLY A 107 5.57 -8.83 -4.48
C GLY A 107 4.67 -8.45 -3.31
N ALA A 108 3.46 -9.03 -3.21
CA ALA A 108 2.58 -8.82 -2.06
C ALA A 108 3.18 -9.39 -0.76
N THR A 109 3.75 -10.59 -0.86
CA THR A 109 4.42 -11.29 0.26
C THR A 109 5.59 -10.44 0.78
N LEU A 110 6.40 -9.89 -0.13
CA LEU A 110 7.54 -9.03 0.19
C LEU A 110 7.13 -7.68 0.81
N CYS A 111 6.09 -7.04 0.28
CA CYS A 111 5.53 -5.81 0.86
C CYS A 111 5.06 -6.03 2.31
N ALA A 112 4.39 -7.16 2.59
CA ALA A 112 3.97 -7.49 3.94
C ALA A 112 5.15 -7.71 4.90
N LEU A 113 6.22 -8.36 4.44
CA LEU A 113 7.46 -8.50 5.22
C LEU A 113 8.07 -7.13 5.53
N LEU A 114 8.19 -6.25 4.54
CA LEU A 114 8.75 -4.91 4.73
C LEU A 114 7.93 -4.09 5.74
N LEU A 115 6.60 -4.17 5.67
CA LEU A 115 5.71 -3.51 6.63
C LEU A 115 5.90 -4.04 8.06
N GLY A 116 5.93 -5.37 8.21
CA GLY A 116 6.17 -6.02 9.49
C GLY A 116 7.53 -5.64 10.09
N TYR A 117 8.59 -5.70 9.27
CA TYR A 117 9.94 -5.33 9.68
C TYR A 117 10.06 -3.83 9.99
N GLN A 118 9.40 -2.95 9.25
CA GLN A 118 9.37 -1.51 9.54
C GLN A 118 8.67 -1.25 10.88
N ALA A 119 7.54 -1.92 11.16
CA ALA A 119 6.82 -1.78 12.42
C ALA A 119 7.68 -2.20 13.65
N GLN A 120 8.59 -3.16 13.46
CA GLN A 120 9.55 -3.59 14.47
C GLN A 120 10.88 -2.81 14.44
N GLY A 121 10.98 -1.74 13.65
CA GLY A 121 12.19 -0.90 13.54
C GLY A 121 13.40 -1.61 12.92
N LYS A 122 13.21 -2.68 12.15
CA LYS A 122 14.29 -3.45 11.51
C LYS A 122 14.77 -2.85 10.20
N VAL A 123 13.84 -2.35 9.38
CA VAL A 123 14.10 -1.77 8.05
C VAL A 123 13.42 -0.41 7.90
N LEU A 124 13.78 0.34 6.86
CA LEU A 124 13.12 1.60 6.48
C LEU A 124 13.06 2.64 7.62
N LYS A 125 14.10 2.69 8.48
CA LYS A 125 14.14 3.54 9.68
C LYS A 125 14.04 5.05 9.37
N GLU A 126 14.63 5.47 8.27
CA GLU A 126 14.62 6.86 7.80
C GLU A 126 13.38 7.20 6.96
N HIS A 127 12.55 6.20 6.65
CA HIS A 127 11.33 6.40 5.90
C HIS A 127 10.14 6.48 6.87
N PRO A 128 9.22 7.45 6.70
CA PRO A 128 7.99 7.50 7.50
C PRO A 128 7.22 6.17 7.45
N PRO A 129 6.38 5.84 8.46
CA PRO A 129 5.54 4.65 8.39
C PRO A 129 4.74 4.61 7.09
N ILE A 130 4.74 3.45 6.43
CA ILE A 130 3.90 3.23 5.24
C ILE A 130 2.45 3.09 5.72
N ASN A 131 1.54 3.88 5.13
CA ASN A 131 0.19 4.02 5.68
C ASN A 131 -0.78 2.96 5.17
N PHE A 132 -0.58 2.45 3.95
CA PHE A 132 -1.50 1.48 3.38
C PHE A 132 -0.85 0.39 2.53
N PHE A 133 -1.57 -0.72 2.37
CA PHE A 133 -1.14 -1.88 1.59
C PHE A 133 -2.30 -2.45 0.77
N ILE A 134 -2.05 -2.71 -0.51
CA ILE A 134 -2.95 -3.46 -1.39
C ILE A 134 -2.27 -4.78 -1.76
N SER A 135 -2.75 -5.86 -1.16
CA SER A 135 -2.29 -7.22 -1.42
C SER A 135 -3.14 -7.87 -2.50
N ILE A 136 -2.52 -8.45 -3.51
CA ILE A 136 -3.19 -9.28 -4.51
C ILE A 136 -2.53 -10.65 -4.52
N SER A 137 -3.26 -11.69 -4.12
CA SER A 137 -2.72 -13.06 -4.02
C SER A 137 -1.43 -13.19 -3.19
N GLY A 138 -1.26 -12.37 -2.15
CA GLY A 138 -0.11 -12.46 -1.25
C GLY A 138 -0.21 -13.58 -0.22
N SER A 139 0.90 -13.91 0.44
CA SER A 139 0.96 -14.86 1.55
C SER A 139 1.98 -14.41 2.62
N LYS A 140 1.98 -15.07 3.78
CA LYS A 140 3.08 -14.93 4.75
C LYS A 140 4.31 -15.71 4.28
N PHE A 141 5.49 -15.27 4.69
CA PHE A 141 6.66 -16.14 4.73
C PHE A 141 6.39 -17.31 5.69
N ARG A 142 7.01 -18.47 5.47
CA ARG A 142 6.86 -19.65 6.35
C ARG A 142 8.04 -19.88 7.28
N ASP A 143 9.16 -19.20 7.03
CA ASP A 143 10.33 -19.23 7.91
C ASP A 143 9.95 -18.65 9.28
N PRO A 144 10.03 -19.44 10.37
CA PRO A 144 9.69 -18.96 11.71
C PRO A 144 10.48 -17.71 12.14
N SER A 145 11.76 -17.61 11.76
CA SER A 145 12.60 -16.45 12.10
C SER A 145 12.11 -15.16 11.45
N ILE A 146 11.47 -15.25 10.29
CA ILE A 146 10.79 -14.13 9.64
C ILE A 146 9.46 -13.87 10.32
N CYS A 147 8.66 -14.91 10.57
CA CYS A 147 7.32 -14.80 11.16
C CYS A 147 7.34 -14.16 12.54
N ASP A 148 8.26 -14.59 13.41
CA ASP A 148 8.43 -14.11 14.79
C ASP A 148 8.81 -12.62 14.87
N VAL A 149 9.19 -12.03 13.73
CA VAL A 149 9.50 -10.60 13.61
C VAL A 149 8.42 -9.88 12.81
N ALA A 150 8.19 -10.27 11.56
CA ALA A 150 7.29 -9.55 10.65
C ALA A 150 5.83 -9.57 11.09
N TYR A 151 5.39 -10.66 11.73
CA TYR A 151 3.98 -10.87 12.10
C TYR A 151 3.77 -10.98 13.62
N LYS A 152 4.77 -10.55 14.41
CA LYS A 152 4.75 -10.58 15.88
C LYS A 152 3.55 -9.84 16.47
N ASP A 153 3.31 -8.64 15.97
CA ASP A 153 2.22 -7.76 16.37
C ASP A 153 1.36 -7.43 15.14
N PRO A 154 0.05 -7.14 15.31
CA PRO A 154 -0.81 -6.77 14.18
C PRO A 154 -0.25 -5.55 13.42
N ILE A 155 -0.05 -5.72 12.11
CA ILE A 155 0.45 -4.66 11.22
C ILE A 155 -0.60 -3.55 11.14
N LYS A 156 -0.22 -2.32 11.51
CA LYS A 156 -1.14 -1.17 11.64
C LYS A 156 -1.43 -0.45 10.33
N ALA A 157 -0.65 -0.69 9.28
CA ALA A 157 -0.92 -0.16 7.95
C ALA A 157 -2.30 -0.65 7.48
N LYS A 158 -3.12 0.26 6.96
CA LYS A 158 -4.45 -0.08 6.45
C LYS A 158 -4.30 -0.97 5.23
N SER A 159 -4.98 -2.12 5.21
CA SER A 159 -4.79 -3.08 4.11
C SER A 159 -6.08 -3.50 3.42
N VAL A 160 -5.99 -3.64 2.09
CA VAL A 160 -6.96 -4.39 1.28
C VAL A 160 -6.28 -5.66 0.76
N HIS A 161 -6.97 -6.79 0.84
CA HIS A 161 -6.50 -8.07 0.34
C HIS A 161 -7.46 -8.63 -0.71
N PHE A 162 -6.99 -8.76 -1.95
CA PHE A 162 -7.70 -9.44 -3.02
C PHE A 162 -7.38 -10.94 -2.98
N ILE A 163 -8.41 -11.75 -2.74
CA ILE A 163 -8.27 -13.21 -2.57
C ILE A 163 -9.16 -13.94 -3.58
N GLY A 164 -8.53 -14.72 -4.46
CA GLY A 164 -9.21 -15.51 -5.46
C GLY A 164 -9.81 -16.78 -4.88
N ASP A 165 -11.09 -17.07 -5.17
CA ASP A 165 -11.76 -18.27 -4.65
C ASP A 165 -11.20 -19.58 -5.21
N LYS A 166 -10.53 -19.52 -6.36
CA LYS A 166 -9.85 -20.66 -7.00
C LYS A 166 -8.33 -20.54 -6.90
N ASP A 167 -7.83 -19.58 -6.14
CA ASP A 167 -6.40 -19.37 -5.96
C ASP A 167 -5.86 -20.44 -5.01
N TRP A 168 -4.73 -21.06 -5.38
CA TRP A 168 -4.04 -22.02 -4.53
C TRP A 168 -3.45 -21.34 -3.29
N LEU A 169 -3.26 -20.01 -3.33
CA LEU A 169 -2.92 -19.17 -2.19
C LEU A 169 -4.12 -18.63 -1.41
N LYS A 170 -5.36 -19.09 -1.66
CA LYS A 170 -6.55 -18.59 -0.92
C LYS A 170 -6.38 -18.62 0.60
N VAL A 171 -6.06 -19.79 1.16
CA VAL A 171 -5.89 -19.96 2.61
C VAL A 171 -4.64 -19.20 3.12
N PRO A 172 -3.47 -19.29 2.47
CA PRO A 172 -2.32 -18.44 2.82
C PRO A 172 -2.60 -16.92 2.75
N GLY A 173 -3.43 -16.47 1.83
CA GLY A 173 -3.80 -15.06 1.70
C GLY A 173 -4.78 -14.60 2.78
N GLU A 174 -5.70 -15.47 3.21
CA GLU A 174 -6.54 -15.22 4.39
C GLU A 174 -5.70 -15.15 5.67
N ASP A 175 -4.73 -16.06 5.81
CA ASP A 175 -3.79 -16.04 6.92
C ASP A 175 -2.93 -14.77 6.91
N LEU A 176 -2.44 -14.33 5.74
CA LEU A 176 -1.75 -13.04 5.61
C LEU A 176 -2.66 -11.88 6.04
N ALA A 177 -3.90 -11.83 5.57
CA ALA A 177 -4.84 -10.77 5.95
C ALA A 177 -5.03 -10.69 7.47
N SER A 178 -5.08 -11.83 8.16
CA SER A 178 -5.23 -11.89 9.63
C SER A 178 -4.09 -11.22 10.41
N ALA A 179 -2.92 -11.00 9.79
CA ALA A 179 -1.80 -10.29 10.41
C ALA A 179 -1.96 -8.77 10.43
N PHE A 180 -2.98 -8.22 9.75
CA PHE A 180 -3.24 -6.79 9.67
C PHE A 180 -4.37 -6.37 10.61
N ASP A 181 -4.32 -5.11 11.08
CA ASP A 181 -5.39 -4.53 11.90
C ASP A 181 -6.58 -4.12 11.02
N LYS A 182 -7.72 -4.82 11.18
CA LYS A 182 -8.99 -4.59 10.45
C LYS A 182 -8.82 -4.54 8.92
N PRO A 183 -8.32 -5.60 8.28
CA PRO A 183 -8.16 -5.64 6.83
C PRO A 183 -9.51 -5.63 6.10
N LEU A 184 -9.57 -4.97 4.94
CA LEU A 184 -10.66 -5.19 3.99
C LEU A 184 -10.29 -6.40 3.10
N ILE A 185 -11.14 -7.42 3.08
CA ILE A 185 -10.96 -8.58 2.20
C ILE A 185 -11.94 -8.48 1.03
N LEU A 186 -11.42 -8.48 -0.20
CA LEU A 186 -12.20 -8.45 -1.44
C LEU A 186 -12.02 -9.77 -2.18
N ARG A 187 -13.10 -10.55 -2.31
CA ARG A 187 -13.06 -11.86 -2.97
C ARG A 187 -13.40 -11.75 -4.44
N HIS A 188 -12.80 -12.63 -5.24
CA HIS A 188 -13.11 -12.74 -6.68
C HIS A 188 -13.11 -14.20 -7.14
N PRO A 189 -13.89 -14.57 -8.18
CA PRO A 189 -14.09 -15.98 -8.55
C PRO A 189 -12.93 -16.60 -9.36
N GLN A 190 -11.84 -15.86 -9.57
CA GLN A 190 -10.70 -16.33 -10.37
C GLN A 190 -9.66 -17.06 -9.51
N GLY A 191 -8.67 -17.65 -10.18
CA GLY A 191 -7.51 -18.26 -9.53
C GLY A 191 -6.42 -17.23 -9.25
N HIS A 192 -5.17 -17.68 -9.33
CA HIS A 192 -3.98 -16.85 -9.13
C HIS A 192 -3.80 -15.82 -10.26
N THR A 193 -4.42 -14.66 -10.12
CA THR A 193 -4.40 -13.58 -11.11
C THR A 193 -4.76 -12.25 -10.47
N VAL A 194 -4.32 -11.17 -11.09
CA VAL A 194 -4.87 -9.85 -10.79
C VAL A 194 -6.34 -9.78 -11.24
N PRO A 195 -7.30 -9.50 -10.33
CA PRO A 195 -8.71 -9.55 -10.66
C PRO A 195 -9.13 -8.38 -11.55
N ARG A 196 -10.13 -8.63 -12.40
CA ARG A 196 -10.95 -7.54 -12.95
C ARG A 196 -12.02 -7.22 -11.92
N LEU A 197 -12.06 -5.98 -11.48
CA LEU A 197 -13.02 -5.54 -10.49
C LEU A 197 -14.39 -5.36 -11.15
N ASP A 198 -15.41 -5.99 -10.57
CA ASP A 198 -16.80 -5.64 -10.88
C ASP A 198 -17.18 -4.32 -10.19
N GLU A 199 -18.39 -3.83 -10.47
CA GLU A 199 -18.85 -2.56 -9.94
C GLU A 199 -18.92 -2.56 -8.40
N VAL A 200 -19.36 -3.66 -7.81
CA VAL A 200 -19.46 -3.82 -6.35
C VAL A 200 -18.09 -3.71 -5.69
N THR A 201 -17.14 -4.52 -6.17
CA THR A 201 -15.76 -4.54 -5.66
C THR A 201 -15.06 -3.20 -5.89
N THR A 202 -15.30 -2.57 -7.05
CA THR A 202 -14.79 -1.23 -7.36
C THR A 202 -15.30 -0.18 -6.37
N ASN A 203 -16.59 -0.24 -6.03
CA ASN A 203 -17.19 0.70 -5.07
C ASN A 203 -16.67 0.46 -3.65
N GLN A 204 -16.50 -0.80 -3.23
CA GLN A 204 -15.89 -1.14 -1.93
C GLN A 204 -14.46 -0.61 -1.83
N LEU A 205 -13.62 -0.87 -2.85
CA LEU A 205 -12.25 -0.36 -2.89
C LEU A 205 -12.22 1.18 -2.87
N ARG A 206 -13.09 1.83 -3.65
CA ARG A 206 -13.16 3.30 -3.70
C ARG A 206 -13.54 3.89 -2.35
N ASN A 207 -14.54 3.33 -1.67
CA ASN A 207 -14.96 3.79 -0.36
C ASN A 207 -13.83 3.64 0.65
N TRP A 208 -13.16 2.48 0.66
CA TRP A 208 -12.01 2.25 1.53
C TRP A 208 -10.86 3.24 1.26
N ILE A 209 -10.52 3.53 0.00
CA ILE A 209 -9.49 4.53 -0.32
C ILE A 209 -9.89 5.91 0.24
N ASN A 210 -11.14 6.31 0.07
CA ASN A 210 -11.61 7.62 0.54
C ASN A 210 -11.57 7.72 2.06
N GLU A 211 -12.06 6.70 2.76
CA GLU A 211 -12.24 6.71 4.22
C GLU A 211 -10.92 6.45 4.97
N GLU A 212 -10.17 5.45 4.55
CA GLU A 212 -9.00 4.96 5.30
C GLU A 212 -7.69 5.59 4.82
N VAL A 213 -7.59 5.97 3.53
CA VAL A 213 -6.33 6.48 2.95
C VAL A 213 -6.35 8.01 2.80
N LEU A 214 -7.44 8.60 2.30
CA LEU A 214 -7.50 10.04 2.02
C LEU A 214 -7.98 10.87 3.23
N CYS A 215 -9.02 10.43 3.93
CA CYS A 215 -9.59 11.21 5.05
C CYS A 215 -8.65 11.32 6.26
N GLN A 216 -7.76 10.34 6.49
CA GLN A 216 -6.80 10.40 7.60
C GLN A 216 -5.72 11.49 7.43
N GLN A 217 -5.52 12.02 6.22
CA GLN A 217 -4.57 13.12 5.99
C GLN A 217 -5.11 14.50 6.43
N LYS A 218 -6.39 14.62 6.77
CA LYS A 218 -7.02 15.91 7.15
C LYS A 218 -6.94 16.25 8.64
N VAL A 219 -6.56 15.31 9.51
CA VAL A 219 -6.62 15.49 10.98
C VAL A 219 -5.39 16.24 11.55
N GLY A 220 -4.46 16.70 10.70
CA GLY A 220 -3.23 17.38 11.11
C GLY A 220 -3.27 18.91 11.24
N VAL A 221 -4.41 19.58 11.09
CA VAL A 221 -4.51 21.03 11.31
C VAL A 221 -5.43 21.30 12.51
N SER A 222 -4.83 21.31 13.70
CA SER A 222 -5.44 21.98 14.85
C SER A 222 -5.44 23.48 14.54
N VAL A 223 -6.62 24.02 14.23
CA VAL A 223 -6.85 25.47 14.24
C VAL A 223 -6.59 25.92 15.68
N ILE A 224 -5.51 26.67 15.87
CA ILE A 224 -5.28 27.40 17.11
C ILE A 224 -6.29 28.52 17.10
N ASP A 225 -7.25 28.40 18.02
CA ASP A 225 -8.25 29.40 18.35
C ASP A 225 -7.53 30.67 18.84
N ASN A 226 -7.54 31.72 18.03
CA ASN A 226 -7.19 33.07 18.48
C ASN A 226 -8.48 33.82 18.69
N GLY A 227 -9.03 33.67 19.90
CA GLY A 227 -10.03 34.57 20.44
C GLY A 227 -9.54 36.01 20.33
N LYS A 228 -10.26 36.80 19.53
CA LYS A 228 -10.30 38.25 19.65
C LYS A 228 -11.76 38.64 19.78
N ASP A 229 -12.17 38.81 21.04
CA ASP A 229 -13.38 39.52 21.40
C ASP A 229 -13.26 40.94 20.84
N HIS A 230 -14.06 41.24 19.82
CA HIS A 230 -14.33 42.60 19.40
C HIS A 230 -15.50 43.13 20.23
N GLU A 231 -15.20 44.18 21.00
CA GLU A 231 -16.16 45.01 21.72
C GLU A 231 -17.34 45.40 20.83
N LYS A 232 -18.56 45.13 21.32
CA LYS A 232 -19.79 45.66 20.75
C LYS A 232 -19.93 47.12 21.16
N GLU A 233 -19.80 48.04 20.21
CA GLU A 233 -20.39 49.37 20.29
C GLU A 233 -21.90 49.23 20.50
N VAL A 234 -22.39 49.70 21.65
CA VAL A 234 -23.81 49.90 21.91
C VAL A 234 -24.09 51.39 21.86
N SER A 235 -24.83 51.79 20.83
CA SER A 235 -25.45 53.10 20.72
C SER A 235 -26.65 53.21 21.66
N SER A 236 -26.69 54.21 22.54
CA SER A 236 -27.94 54.74 23.10
C SER A 236 -27.77 56.16 23.65
N THR A 237 -28.27 57.12 22.87
CA THR A 237 -29.13 58.26 23.26
C THR A 237 -28.96 58.92 24.64
N ASN A 238 -28.53 60.18 24.63
CA ASN A 238 -28.79 61.20 25.66
C ASN A 238 -30.25 61.71 25.54
N PRO A 239 -30.93 62.11 26.64
CA PRO A 239 -30.85 63.53 27.04
C PRO A 239 -30.95 63.85 28.55
N ASN A 240 -30.17 64.88 28.95
CA ASN A 240 -30.41 65.93 29.96
C ASN A 240 -31.46 65.73 31.09
N LYS A 241 -31.00 65.83 32.35
CA LYS A 241 -31.27 66.95 33.31
C LYS A 241 -30.85 66.57 34.73
N GLY A 242 -30.28 67.50 35.48
CA GLY A 242 -30.26 67.45 36.95
C GLY A 242 -29.03 68.09 37.60
N GLU A 243 -29.22 69.30 38.12
CA GLU A 243 -28.28 70.12 38.88
C GLU A 243 -27.73 69.46 40.16
N ASN A 244 -26.49 69.79 40.54
CA ASN A 244 -26.14 70.53 41.77
C ASN A 244 -24.64 70.43 42.11
N GLY A 245 -24.02 71.56 42.48
CA GLY A 245 -22.88 71.53 43.39
C GLY A 245 -21.80 72.60 43.23
N VAL A 246 -22.05 73.76 43.84
CA VAL A 246 -21.11 74.76 44.42
C VAL A 246 -20.32 75.67 43.48
#